data_AF-A0A517U2C8-F1
#
_entry.id   AF-A0A517U2C8-F1
#
_cell.length_a   1.000
_cell.length_b   1.000
_cell.length_c   1.000
_cell.angle_alpha   90.00
_cell.angle_beta   90.00
_cell.angle_gamma   90.00
#
_symmetry.space_group_name_H-M   'P 1'
#
loop_
_entity.id
_entity.type
_entity.pdbx_description
1 polymer ?
#
loop_
_entity_poly.entity_id
_entity_poly.type
_entity_poly.pdbx_seq_one_letter_code
_entity_poly.pdbx_strand_id
1 'polypeptide(L)'
;MRRCCILACLTLGFVPLNSSLAQADDKIDFAAQIQPILTAKCAGCHGAEKAAAKLRLDSADQITAFEEKDHLLVAGKPDESELYQRLVLPADDKKRMPKGADPLPEAEIALIKQWIEQGAVLAAVAAVTTPAPADAAMPADEAAKKAAEEAKAAEAALKAADEAELAKVAPAAPEALEKLKQAGASVMPLYGESPLLQVSFARADSPAGDEALAALAGAADQIVWLDLSGAQATGEGYKQLASLKNLGRLHLEKSSVDDASLAHVAALPRLEYLNLYSTAVTDAGLEQLKAAKRLRKLYLWQTKVGYDPALALQAGTPGLEVNLGWDHPGVVKARLTKELETAKKTAEEATAKAAEAQKTLEAANAEKAAADAKLQEIDGQLKALDAPPVAEAAPAETAPAAAPAAEAAPAADAAPAAEAAPAEQAAAK
;
A
#
# COMPACT_ATOMS: atom_id res chain seq x y z
N MET A 1 -64.73 -2.83 -35.55
CA MET A 1 -63.34 -3.04 -35.05
C MET A 1 -62.74 -4.23 -35.79
N ARG A 2 -62.11 -3.97 -36.94
CA ARG A 2 -61.44 -4.91 -37.85
C ARG A 2 -60.76 -4.07 -38.95
N ARG A 3 -59.56 -4.49 -39.39
CA ARG A 3 -58.67 -4.01 -40.49
C ARG A 3 -57.27 -3.80 -39.90
N CYS A 4 -56.14 -4.29 -40.41
CA CYS A 4 -55.71 -4.92 -41.66
C CYS A 4 -54.52 -5.86 -41.30
N CYS A 5 -54.33 -7.05 -41.89
CA CYS A 5 -53.74 -7.31 -43.22
C CYS A 5 -52.36 -6.60 -43.39
N ILE A 6 -51.27 -7.16 -43.89
CA ILE A 6 -50.97 -8.40 -44.65
C ILE A 6 -49.45 -8.34 -44.95
N LEU A 7 -48.77 -9.52 -45.00
CA LEU A 7 -47.57 -9.86 -45.81
C LEU A 7 -46.30 -8.99 -45.65
N ALA A 8 -45.08 -9.41 -45.96
CA ALA A 8 -44.38 -10.63 -46.36
C ALA A 8 -42.88 -10.19 -46.32
N CYS A 9 -41.89 -11.02 -46.04
CA CYS A 9 -41.17 -11.84 -47.02
C CYS A 9 -39.64 -11.73 -46.76
N LEU A 10 -38.91 -12.80 -47.09
CA LEU A 10 -37.48 -12.86 -47.46
C LEU A 10 -36.37 -12.72 -46.39
N THR A 11 -35.96 -13.90 -45.91
CA THR A 11 -34.58 -14.43 -45.83
C THR A 11 -33.38 -13.48 -45.86
N LEU A 12 -32.55 -13.52 -44.81
CA LEU A 12 -31.08 -13.50 -44.90
C LEU A 12 -30.49 -13.95 -43.55
N GLY A 13 -29.53 -14.89 -43.59
CA GLY A 13 -28.86 -15.43 -42.43
C GLY A 13 -28.11 -14.35 -41.66
N PHE A 14 -28.31 -14.31 -40.34
CA PHE A 14 -27.54 -13.47 -39.43
C PHE A 14 -26.62 -14.37 -38.62
N VAL A 15 -25.34 -14.36 -39.02
CA VAL A 15 -24.21 -14.82 -38.21
C VAL A 15 -24.23 -14.03 -36.89
N PRO A 16 -24.02 -14.65 -35.72
CA PRO A 16 -23.94 -13.90 -34.47
C PRO A 16 -22.76 -12.94 -34.57
N LEU A 17 -23.05 -11.64 -34.60
CA LEU A 17 -22.05 -10.60 -34.42
C LEU A 17 -21.56 -10.71 -32.97
N ASN A 18 -20.35 -11.25 -32.81
CA ASN A 18 -19.49 -10.96 -31.68
C ASN A 18 -19.32 -9.45 -31.58
N SER A 19 -20.11 -8.79 -30.73
CA SER A 19 -19.77 -7.45 -30.24
C SER A 19 -18.69 -7.61 -29.18
N SER A 20 -17.45 -7.78 -29.64
CA SER A 20 -16.28 -7.42 -28.86
C SER A 20 -16.28 -5.90 -28.76
N LEU A 21 -16.80 -5.38 -27.64
CA LEU A 21 -16.50 -4.01 -27.24
C LEU A 21 -15.05 -4.00 -26.79
N ALA A 22 -14.24 -3.31 -27.58
CA ALA A 22 -12.86 -3.00 -27.28
C ALA A 22 -12.74 -2.34 -25.90
N GLN A 23 -11.91 -2.92 -25.04
CA GLN A 23 -11.31 -2.22 -23.91
C GLN A 23 -10.40 -1.13 -24.49
N ALA A 24 -10.65 0.12 -24.10
CA ALA A 24 -9.79 1.26 -24.38
C ALA A 24 -9.38 1.88 -23.04
N ASP A 25 -8.07 1.88 -22.78
CA ASP A 25 -7.30 2.54 -21.70
C ASP A 25 -7.99 2.67 -20.32
N ASP A 26 -7.72 1.70 -19.46
CA ASP A 26 -8.31 1.50 -18.12
C ASP A 26 -8.00 2.58 -17.05
N LYS A 27 -7.36 3.72 -17.39
CA LYS A 27 -6.96 4.73 -16.40
C LYS A 27 -7.72 6.04 -16.56
N ILE A 28 -8.42 6.46 -15.52
CA ILE A 28 -9.19 7.71 -15.50
C ILE A 28 -8.25 8.91 -15.34
N ASP A 29 -8.32 9.84 -16.29
CA ASP A 29 -7.62 11.12 -16.22
C ASP A 29 -8.46 12.12 -15.43
N PHE A 30 -7.91 12.60 -14.32
CA PHE A 30 -8.61 13.54 -13.46
C PHE A 30 -8.93 14.86 -14.15
N ALA A 31 -8.00 15.46 -14.89
CA ALA A 31 -8.19 16.76 -15.51
C ALA A 31 -9.21 16.71 -16.67
N ALA A 32 -9.22 15.62 -17.43
CA ALA A 32 -10.11 15.44 -18.58
C ALA A 32 -11.49 14.92 -18.18
N GLN A 33 -11.61 14.08 -17.15
CA GLN A 33 -12.83 13.31 -16.89
C GLN A 33 -13.49 13.65 -15.55
N ILE A 34 -12.74 14.00 -14.50
CA ILE A 34 -13.28 14.21 -13.15
C ILE A 34 -13.41 15.70 -12.81
N GLN A 35 -12.37 16.49 -13.06
CA GLN A 35 -12.33 17.92 -12.80
C GLN A 35 -13.49 18.69 -13.46
N PRO A 36 -13.93 18.38 -14.70
CA PRO A 36 -15.10 19.04 -15.29
C PRO A 36 -16.40 18.77 -14.52
N ILE A 37 -16.58 17.56 -14.00
CA ILE A 37 -17.76 17.17 -13.20
C ILE A 37 -17.77 17.96 -11.89
N LEU A 38 -16.63 17.97 -11.17
CA LEU A 38 -16.49 18.71 -9.91
C LEU A 38 -16.71 20.21 -10.10
N THR A 39 -16.18 20.77 -11.19
CA THR A 39 -16.33 22.19 -11.50
C THR A 39 -17.77 22.55 -11.86
N ALA A 40 -18.43 21.73 -12.68
CA ALA A 40 -19.79 22.01 -13.12
C ALA A 40 -20.86 21.77 -12.04
N LYS A 41 -20.67 20.76 -11.19
CA LYS A 41 -21.70 20.28 -10.25
C LYS A 41 -21.44 20.64 -8.80
N CYS A 42 -20.18 20.94 -8.43
CA CYS A 42 -19.80 21.15 -7.03
C CYS A 42 -19.24 22.56 -6.76
N ALA A 43 -18.53 23.18 -7.72
CA ALA A 43 -17.87 24.47 -7.50
C ALA A 43 -18.82 25.65 -7.23
N GLY A 44 -20.11 25.55 -7.58
CA GLY A 44 -21.10 26.57 -7.23
C GLY A 44 -21.29 26.78 -5.71
N CYS A 45 -20.96 25.78 -4.89
CA CYS A 45 -20.92 25.89 -3.43
C CYS A 45 -19.57 25.52 -2.79
N HIS A 46 -18.66 24.89 -3.55
CA HIS A 46 -17.31 24.48 -3.14
C HIS A 46 -16.25 25.02 -4.12
N GLY A 47 -16.33 26.29 -4.48
CA GLY A 47 -15.45 26.96 -5.45
C GLY A 47 -14.95 28.30 -4.93
N ALA A 48 -14.22 29.05 -5.77
CA ALA A 48 -13.55 30.29 -5.39
C ALA A 48 -14.46 31.34 -4.74
N GLU A 49 -15.70 31.44 -5.22
CA GLU A 49 -16.67 32.41 -4.74
C GLU A 49 -17.39 31.96 -3.46
N LYS A 50 -17.48 30.65 -3.22
CA LYS A 50 -18.18 30.05 -2.08
C LYS A 50 -17.51 28.73 -1.70
N ALA A 51 -16.85 28.72 -0.54
CA ALA A 51 -16.17 27.54 0.02
C ALA A 51 -16.97 26.98 1.20
N ALA A 52 -18.13 26.36 0.92
CA ALA A 52 -18.93 25.74 1.97
C ALA A 52 -18.10 24.69 2.72
N ALA A 53 -18.15 24.72 4.06
CA ALA A 53 -17.31 23.91 4.93
C ALA A 53 -15.78 24.05 4.68
N LYS A 54 -15.33 25.20 4.13
CA LYS A 54 -13.94 25.46 3.72
C LYS A 54 -13.42 24.50 2.64
N LEU A 55 -14.30 23.71 2.03
CA LEU A 55 -13.96 22.75 0.98
C LEU A 55 -14.01 23.41 -0.39
N ARG A 56 -12.97 23.16 -1.19
CA ARG A 56 -12.78 23.68 -2.54
C ARG A 56 -12.48 22.52 -3.50
N LEU A 57 -13.33 22.36 -4.51
CA LEU A 57 -13.30 21.26 -5.50
C LEU A 57 -13.06 21.75 -6.94
N ASP A 58 -12.79 23.04 -7.11
CA ASP A 58 -12.58 23.69 -8.40
C ASP A 58 -11.14 23.58 -8.93
N SER A 59 -10.23 22.98 -8.16
CA SER A 59 -8.88 22.64 -8.64
C SER A 59 -8.23 21.51 -7.84
N ALA A 60 -7.36 20.75 -8.49
CA ALA A 60 -6.53 19.70 -7.88
C ALA A 60 -5.78 20.18 -6.63
N ASP A 61 -5.15 21.35 -6.69
CA ASP A 61 -4.36 21.90 -5.59
C ASP A 61 -5.21 22.15 -4.35
N GLN A 62 -6.44 22.64 -4.54
CA GLN A 62 -7.35 22.94 -3.44
C GLN A 62 -7.99 21.68 -2.84
N ILE A 63 -8.22 20.66 -3.66
CA ILE A 63 -8.67 19.34 -3.19
C ILE A 63 -7.57 18.69 -2.34
N THR A 64 -6.31 18.80 -2.78
CA THR A 64 -5.14 18.25 -2.06
C THR A 64 -4.87 18.99 -0.76
N ALA A 65 -5.04 20.31 -0.75
CA ALA A 65 -4.81 21.15 0.42
C ALA A 65 -5.93 21.05 1.50
N PHE A 66 -6.97 20.26 1.27
CA PHE A 66 -8.10 20.14 2.19
C PHE A 66 -7.78 19.16 3.34
N GLU A 67 -7.44 19.71 4.49
CA GLU A 67 -7.23 18.96 5.73
C GLU A 67 -8.48 19.00 6.61
N GLU A 68 -9.30 17.95 6.58
CA GLU A 68 -10.39 17.75 7.55
C GLU A 68 -10.34 16.34 8.16
N LYS A 69 -10.93 16.19 9.35
CA LYS A 69 -10.90 14.98 10.18
C LYS A 69 -11.44 13.71 9.49
N ASP A 70 -12.26 13.85 8.45
CA ASP A 70 -13.03 12.74 7.85
C ASP A 70 -12.54 12.34 6.44
N HIS A 71 -11.31 12.67 6.05
CA HIS A 71 -10.68 12.23 4.79
C HIS A 71 -11.57 12.37 3.53
N LEU A 72 -11.51 13.53 2.87
CA LEU A 72 -12.28 13.83 1.66
C LEU A 72 -12.16 12.75 0.56
N LEU A 73 -10.93 12.25 0.37
CA LEU A 73 -10.59 11.20 -0.58
C LEU A 73 -9.67 10.17 0.11
N VAL A 74 -10.07 8.91 0.06
CA VAL A 74 -9.27 7.76 0.51
C VAL A 74 -8.92 6.94 -0.73
N ALA A 75 -7.68 7.06 -1.19
CA ALA A 75 -7.19 6.36 -2.39
C ALA A 75 -7.48 4.86 -2.32
N GLY A 76 -8.12 4.33 -3.36
CA GLY A 76 -8.52 2.91 -3.48
C GLY A 76 -9.80 2.54 -2.76
N LYS A 77 -10.44 3.46 -2.02
CA LYS A 77 -11.61 3.16 -1.18
C LYS A 77 -12.73 4.20 -1.35
N PRO A 78 -13.62 4.03 -2.33
CA PRO A 78 -14.78 4.91 -2.52
C PRO A 78 -15.66 4.97 -1.28
N ASP A 79 -15.94 3.82 -0.66
CA ASP A 79 -16.87 3.75 0.47
C ASP A 79 -16.31 4.38 1.76
N GLU A 80 -15.00 4.65 1.84
CA GLU A 80 -14.36 5.39 2.94
C GLU A 80 -14.08 6.86 2.56
N SER A 81 -14.36 7.26 1.32
CA SER A 81 -14.15 8.63 0.84
C SER A 81 -15.40 9.47 1.05
N GLU A 82 -15.30 10.53 1.84
CA GLU A 82 -16.42 11.42 2.13
C GLU A 82 -17.07 11.97 0.84
N LEU A 83 -16.26 12.26 -0.20
CA LEU A 83 -16.78 12.69 -1.49
C LEU A 83 -17.79 11.70 -2.08
N TYR A 84 -17.47 10.41 -2.10
CA TYR A 84 -18.33 9.38 -2.70
C TYR A 84 -19.52 9.04 -1.81
N GLN A 85 -19.31 8.94 -0.49
CA GLN A 85 -20.38 8.71 0.47
C GLN A 85 -21.51 9.74 0.31
N ARG A 86 -21.17 11.02 0.13
CA ARG A 86 -22.15 12.10 -0.02
C ARG A 86 -22.93 12.06 -1.34
N LEU A 87 -22.40 11.39 -2.38
CA LEU A 87 -23.04 11.24 -3.70
C LEU A 87 -24.04 10.09 -3.73
N VAL A 88 -23.83 9.02 -2.95
CA VAL A 88 -24.67 7.81 -2.94
C VAL A 88 -25.80 7.84 -1.90
N LEU A 89 -25.88 8.91 -1.10
CA LEU A 89 -26.96 9.07 -0.11
C LEU A 89 -28.34 9.24 -0.78
N PRO A 90 -29.42 8.77 -0.13
CA PRO A 90 -30.79 8.94 -0.61
C PRO A 90 -31.20 10.39 -0.94
N ALA A 91 -32.15 10.55 -1.86
CA ALA A 91 -32.61 11.85 -2.37
C ALA A 91 -33.29 12.76 -1.32
N ASP A 92 -33.59 12.25 -0.13
CA ASP A 92 -34.15 12.94 1.02
C ASP A 92 -33.15 13.19 2.17
N ASP A 93 -31.91 12.68 2.06
CA ASP A 93 -30.88 12.86 3.09
C ASP A 93 -30.34 14.30 3.11
N LYS A 94 -30.26 14.89 4.31
CA LYS A 94 -29.81 16.28 4.54
C LYS A 94 -28.32 16.49 4.30
N LYS A 95 -27.52 15.41 4.29
CA LYS A 95 -26.08 15.42 4.04
C LYS A 95 -25.73 15.16 2.58
N ARG A 96 -26.65 14.66 1.75
CA ARG A 96 -26.41 14.40 0.32
C ARG A 96 -25.94 15.67 -0.39
N MET A 97 -24.94 15.49 -1.25
CA MET A 97 -24.47 16.52 -2.16
C MET A 97 -24.72 16.09 -3.62
N PRO A 98 -25.13 16.99 -4.52
CA PRO A 98 -25.33 18.43 -4.33
C PRO A 98 -26.60 18.77 -3.54
N LYS A 99 -26.49 19.72 -2.60
CA LYS A 99 -27.58 20.06 -1.68
C LYS A 99 -28.71 20.81 -2.39
N GLY A 100 -29.91 20.24 -2.39
CA GLY A 100 -31.10 20.87 -2.96
C GLY A 100 -31.15 20.87 -4.49
N ALA A 101 -30.31 20.07 -5.15
CA ALA A 101 -30.37 19.79 -6.58
C ALA A 101 -30.59 18.30 -6.84
N ASP A 102 -30.87 17.96 -8.10
CA ASP A 102 -31.02 16.57 -8.54
C ASP A 102 -29.71 15.78 -8.36
N PRO A 103 -29.78 14.46 -8.10
CA PRO A 103 -28.61 13.59 -8.03
C PRO A 103 -27.76 13.66 -9.31
N LEU A 104 -26.46 13.40 -9.18
CA LEU A 104 -25.61 13.21 -10.35
C LEU A 104 -26.10 11.99 -11.16
N PRO A 105 -25.94 12.01 -12.49
CA PRO A 105 -26.15 10.82 -13.31
C PRO A 105 -25.32 9.64 -12.79
N GLU A 106 -25.90 8.44 -12.80
CA GLU A 106 -25.23 7.22 -12.31
C GLU A 106 -23.87 6.98 -12.99
N ALA A 107 -23.75 7.34 -14.28
CA ALA A 107 -22.50 7.25 -15.02
C ALA A 107 -21.39 8.18 -14.48
N GLU A 108 -21.75 9.38 -14.03
CA GLU A 108 -20.79 10.32 -13.42
C GLU A 108 -20.36 9.84 -12.03
N ILE A 109 -21.30 9.28 -11.26
CA ILE A 109 -21.01 8.67 -9.95
C ILE A 109 -20.09 7.45 -10.11
N ALA A 110 -20.36 6.60 -11.09
CA ALA A 110 -19.52 5.43 -11.40
C ALA A 110 -18.10 5.83 -11.84
N LEU A 111 -17.98 6.91 -12.61
CA LEU A 111 -16.69 7.45 -13.02
C LEU A 111 -15.88 7.99 -11.83
N ILE A 112 -16.52 8.73 -10.93
CA ILE A 112 -15.89 9.20 -9.68
C ILE A 112 -15.48 8.02 -8.79
N LYS A 113 -16.34 6.99 -8.66
CA LYS A 113 -16.04 5.76 -7.92
C LYS A 113 -14.80 5.07 -8.48
N GLN A 114 -14.77 4.82 -9.79
CA GLN A 114 -13.66 4.14 -10.45
C GLN A 114 -12.36 4.97 -10.35
N TRP A 115 -12.44 6.30 -10.42
CA TRP A 115 -11.27 7.16 -10.22
C TRP A 115 -10.71 7.05 -8.80
N ILE A 116 -11.59 6.98 -7.79
CA ILE A 116 -11.17 6.77 -6.40
C ILE A 116 -10.57 5.37 -6.23
N GLU A 117 -11.15 4.32 -6.83
CA GLU A 117 -10.59 2.95 -6.84
C GLU A 117 -9.19 2.91 -7.46
N GLN A 118 -8.94 3.74 -8.48
CA GLN A 118 -7.65 3.87 -9.15
C GLN A 118 -6.64 4.76 -8.41
N GLY A 119 -6.98 5.21 -7.19
CA GLY A 119 -6.07 5.95 -6.32
C GLY A 119 -6.28 7.45 -6.29
N ALA A 120 -7.39 7.96 -6.84
CA ALA A 120 -7.78 9.37 -6.79
C ALA A 120 -6.65 10.34 -7.21
N VAL A 121 -5.89 9.98 -8.24
CA VAL A 121 -4.73 10.77 -8.69
C VAL A 121 -5.22 12.10 -9.27
N LEU A 122 -4.78 13.22 -8.70
CA LEU A 122 -5.20 14.59 -9.07
C LEU A 122 -4.29 15.25 -10.12
N ALA A 123 -3.21 14.60 -10.55
CA ALA A 123 -2.28 15.13 -11.55
C ALA A 123 -2.80 14.91 -12.97
N ALA A 124 -2.80 15.96 -13.79
CA ALA A 124 -3.05 15.86 -15.23
C ALA A 124 -1.95 15.04 -15.90
N VAL A 125 -2.31 14.01 -16.67
CA VAL A 125 -1.35 13.31 -17.51
C VAL A 125 -1.12 14.19 -18.74
N ALA A 126 0.03 14.85 -18.81
CA ALA A 126 0.36 15.70 -19.95
C ALA A 126 0.33 14.87 -21.24
N ALA A 127 -0.49 15.33 -22.20
CA ALA A 127 -0.55 14.81 -23.55
C ALA A 127 0.83 14.84 -24.21
N VAL A 128 1.36 13.66 -24.56
CA VAL A 128 2.44 13.53 -25.53
C VAL A 128 1.86 12.95 -26.81
N THR A 129 2.10 13.71 -27.86
CA THR A 129 1.70 13.65 -29.25
C THR A 129 1.80 12.25 -29.88
N THR A 130 0.73 11.85 -30.59
CA THR A 130 0.59 10.78 -31.61
C THR A 130 1.74 9.76 -31.79
N PRO A 131 1.51 8.44 -31.65
CA PRO A 131 2.44 7.44 -32.17
C PRO A 131 2.19 7.17 -33.66
N ALA A 132 3.23 7.32 -34.47
CA ALA A 132 3.39 6.57 -35.72
C ALA A 132 3.74 5.10 -35.37
N PRO A 133 3.47 4.13 -36.27
CA PRO A 133 2.94 2.83 -35.88
C PRO A 133 3.95 1.88 -35.25
N ALA A 134 3.38 0.98 -34.47
CA ALA A 134 4.00 -0.14 -33.79
C ALA A 134 4.85 -1.01 -34.72
N ASP A 135 6.14 -1.12 -34.39
CA ASP A 135 6.89 -2.38 -34.43
C ASP A 135 8.19 -2.18 -33.63
N ALA A 136 8.13 -2.50 -32.34
CA ALA A 136 9.22 -2.98 -31.49
C ALA A 136 8.78 -2.86 -30.02
N ALA A 137 7.92 -3.79 -29.59
CA ALA A 137 7.79 -4.05 -28.16
C ALA A 137 9.12 -4.65 -27.66
N MET A 138 10.02 -3.80 -27.17
CA MET A 138 11.05 -4.24 -26.22
C MET A 138 10.41 -4.28 -24.82
N PRO A 139 10.67 -5.31 -24.01
CA PRO A 139 10.00 -5.46 -22.73
C PRO A 139 10.53 -4.42 -21.74
N ALA A 140 9.62 -3.68 -21.10
CA ALA A 140 9.94 -2.61 -20.14
C ALA A 140 10.85 -3.05 -18.97
N ASP A 141 10.93 -4.35 -18.67
CA ASP A 141 11.81 -4.96 -17.66
C ASP A 141 13.30 -4.90 -18.06
N GLU A 142 13.60 -5.06 -19.35
CA GLU A 142 14.98 -5.06 -19.87
C GLU A 142 15.54 -3.64 -19.93
N ALA A 143 14.70 -2.65 -20.28
CA ALA A 143 15.06 -1.24 -20.25
C ALA A 143 15.32 -0.73 -18.82
N ALA A 144 14.50 -1.17 -17.84
CA ALA A 144 14.71 -0.84 -16.44
C ALA A 144 15.97 -1.50 -15.86
N LYS A 145 16.25 -2.76 -16.21
CA LYS A 145 17.51 -3.45 -15.84
C LYS A 145 18.73 -2.78 -16.45
N LYS A 146 18.67 -2.43 -17.73
CA LYS A 146 19.76 -1.74 -18.42
C LYS A 146 20.03 -0.37 -17.80
N ALA A 147 18.98 0.41 -17.50
CA ALA A 147 19.12 1.69 -16.81
C ALA A 147 19.71 1.54 -15.40
N ALA A 148 19.36 0.48 -14.67
CA ALA A 148 19.93 0.17 -13.36
C ALA A 148 21.42 -0.25 -13.45
N GLU A 149 21.81 -1.05 -14.46
CA GLU A 149 23.21 -1.40 -14.70
C GLU A 149 24.04 -0.19 -15.14
N GLU A 150 23.51 0.65 -16.02
CA GLU A 150 24.17 1.89 -16.46
C GLU A 150 24.35 2.87 -15.29
N ALA A 151 23.34 3.02 -14.42
CA ALA A 151 23.44 3.82 -13.19
C ALA A 151 24.50 3.26 -12.23
N LYS A 152 24.58 1.93 -12.08
CA LYS A 152 25.58 1.27 -11.24
C LYS A 152 27.01 1.41 -11.81
N ALA A 153 27.17 1.32 -13.12
CA ALA A 153 28.45 1.53 -13.79
C ALA A 153 28.91 3.00 -13.69
N ALA A 154 27.99 3.95 -13.86
CA ALA A 154 28.25 5.37 -13.67
C ALA A 154 28.65 5.70 -12.23
N GLU A 155 27.97 5.09 -11.24
CA GLU A 155 28.34 5.21 -9.83
C GLU A 155 29.73 4.65 -9.54
N ALA A 156 30.06 3.47 -10.06
CA ALA A 156 31.38 2.87 -9.87
C ALA A 156 32.51 3.73 -10.47
N ALA A 157 32.29 4.28 -11.67
CA ALA A 157 33.24 5.18 -12.32
C ALA A 157 33.44 6.48 -11.53
N LEU A 158 32.35 7.06 -11.01
CA LEU A 158 32.37 8.27 -10.20
C LEU A 158 33.10 8.03 -8.86
N LYS A 159 32.87 6.89 -8.24
CA LYS A 159 33.57 6.47 -7.01
C LYS A 159 35.07 6.30 -7.24
N ALA A 160 35.46 5.66 -8.32
CA ALA A 160 36.88 5.51 -8.68
C ALA A 160 37.56 6.87 -8.93
N ALA A 161 36.88 7.80 -9.60
CA ALA A 161 37.37 9.16 -9.80
C ALA A 161 37.53 9.92 -8.47
N ASP A 162 36.57 9.76 -7.55
CA ASP A 162 36.67 10.36 -6.23
C ASP A 162 37.80 9.79 -5.40
N GLU A 163 37.98 8.47 -5.37
CA GLU A 163 39.09 7.83 -4.68
C GLU A 163 40.44 8.34 -5.21
N ALA A 164 40.57 8.53 -6.52
CA ALA A 164 41.76 9.09 -7.15
C ALA A 164 42.01 10.56 -6.76
N GLU A 165 40.97 11.38 -6.61
CA GLU A 165 41.09 12.76 -6.14
C GLU A 165 41.37 12.84 -4.63
N LEU A 166 40.70 12.01 -3.82
CA LEU A 166 40.90 11.94 -2.38
C LEU A 166 42.31 11.44 -2.02
N ALA A 167 42.91 10.57 -2.83
CA ALA A 167 44.29 10.13 -2.67
C ALA A 167 45.33 11.27 -2.84
N LYS A 168 44.95 12.40 -3.44
CA LYS A 168 45.82 13.59 -3.64
C LYS A 168 45.69 14.61 -2.51
N VAL A 169 44.77 14.42 -1.57
CA VAL A 169 44.53 15.37 -0.48
C VAL A 169 45.75 15.41 0.44
N ALA A 170 46.30 16.60 0.67
CA ALA A 170 47.41 16.79 1.60
C ALA A 170 46.93 16.72 3.07
N PRO A 171 47.79 16.32 4.01
CA PRO A 171 47.47 16.36 5.44
C PRO A 171 47.04 17.74 5.92
N ALA A 172 46.11 17.78 6.88
CA ALA A 172 45.68 19.02 7.51
C ALA A 172 46.82 19.66 8.33
N ALA A 173 46.81 20.99 8.42
CA ALA A 173 47.75 21.73 9.26
C ALA A 173 47.57 21.34 10.75
N PRO A 174 48.65 21.13 11.52
CA PRO A 174 48.54 20.77 12.94
C PRO A 174 47.69 21.75 13.75
N GLU A 175 47.76 23.05 13.42
CA GLU A 175 47.01 24.10 14.10
C GLU A 175 45.49 23.97 13.86
N ALA A 176 45.08 23.47 12.69
CA ALA A 176 43.67 23.22 12.39
C ALA A 176 43.13 22.03 13.20
N LEU A 177 43.94 20.97 13.34
CA LEU A 177 43.60 19.81 14.16
C LEU A 177 43.46 20.19 15.64
N GLU A 178 44.37 21.02 16.15
CA GLU A 178 44.30 21.50 17.53
C GLU A 178 43.08 22.40 17.76
N LYS A 179 42.72 23.27 16.80
CA LYS A 179 41.48 24.07 16.88
C LYS A 179 40.22 23.20 16.93
N LEU A 180 40.16 22.14 16.13
CA LEU A 180 39.04 21.19 16.17
C LEU A 180 38.92 20.49 17.52
N LYS A 181 40.05 20.02 18.08
CA LYS A 181 40.07 19.40 19.42
C LYS A 181 39.66 20.38 20.51
N GLN A 182 40.12 21.64 20.44
CA GLN A 182 39.73 22.70 21.38
C GLN A 182 38.24 23.03 21.29
N ALA A 183 37.64 22.90 20.10
CA ALA A 183 36.21 23.00 19.87
C ALA A 183 35.41 21.75 20.34
N GLY A 184 36.08 20.76 20.95
CA GLY A 184 35.46 19.54 21.48
C GLY A 184 35.37 18.38 20.49
N ALA A 185 35.98 18.49 19.31
CA ALA A 185 35.94 17.45 18.30
C ALA A 185 36.94 16.32 18.58
N SER A 186 36.50 15.07 18.43
CA SER A 186 37.38 13.93 18.21
C SER A 186 37.77 13.88 16.74
N VAL A 187 39.08 13.96 16.45
CA VAL A 187 39.62 13.95 15.08
C VAL A 187 40.51 12.72 14.90
N MET A 188 40.17 11.87 13.93
CA MET A 188 40.91 10.64 13.64
C MET A 188 41.15 10.48 12.14
N PRO A 189 42.29 9.90 11.71
CA PRO A 189 42.46 9.45 10.34
C PRO A 189 41.39 8.43 9.95
N LEU A 190 40.93 8.46 8.70
CA LEU A 190 39.91 7.53 8.22
C LEU A 190 40.40 6.07 8.26
N TYR A 191 41.67 5.84 7.92
CA TYR A 191 42.35 4.55 8.00
C TYR A 191 43.86 4.75 8.11
N GLY A 192 44.54 3.96 8.94
CA GLY A 192 46.00 4.02 9.08
C GLY A 192 46.52 5.45 9.27
N GLU A 193 47.46 5.86 8.41
CA GLU A 193 48.02 7.21 8.36
C GLU A 193 47.43 8.07 7.23
N SER A 194 46.15 7.85 6.88
CA SER A 194 45.47 8.62 5.84
C SER A 194 45.37 10.11 6.19
N PRO A 195 45.58 11.03 5.22
CA PRO A 195 45.32 12.46 5.42
C PRO A 195 43.82 12.78 5.52
N LEU A 196 42.94 11.84 5.17
CA LEU A 196 41.50 12.00 5.26
C LEU A 196 41.05 11.78 6.71
N LEU A 197 40.08 12.58 7.13
CA LEU A 197 39.67 12.67 8.53
C LEU A 197 38.22 12.26 8.73
N GLN A 198 38.02 11.52 9.82
CA GLN A 198 36.74 11.42 10.50
C GLN A 198 36.74 12.37 11.70
N VAL A 199 35.74 13.24 11.74
CA VAL A 199 35.54 14.22 12.82
C VAL A 199 34.20 13.94 13.50
N SER A 200 34.18 13.85 14.82
CA SER A 200 32.94 13.66 15.59
C SER A 200 32.90 14.60 16.79
N PHE A 201 31.75 15.24 16.98
CA PHE A 201 31.40 16.04 18.17
C PHE A 201 30.43 15.30 19.10
N ALA A 202 29.99 14.08 18.75
CA ALA A 202 28.99 13.34 19.51
C ALA A 202 29.43 12.97 20.93
N ARG A 203 30.74 13.03 21.21
CA ARG A 203 31.34 12.75 22.53
C ARG A 203 31.82 14.01 23.26
N ALA A 204 31.55 15.19 22.73
CA ALA A 204 31.94 16.45 23.36
C ALA A 204 31.16 16.65 24.68
N ASP A 205 31.78 17.33 25.64
CA ASP A 205 31.15 17.66 26.94
C ASP A 205 29.95 18.61 26.77
N SER A 206 29.89 19.33 25.65
CA SER A 206 28.81 20.23 25.27
C SER A 206 28.42 20.01 23.80
N PRO A 207 27.13 20.20 23.43
CA PRO A 207 26.70 20.15 22.04
C PRO A 207 27.49 21.11 21.16
N ALA A 208 27.83 20.68 19.94
CA ALA A 208 28.49 21.55 18.96
C ALA A 208 27.56 22.71 18.56
N GLY A 209 28.00 23.95 18.79
CA GLY A 209 27.35 25.17 18.32
C GLY A 209 28.10 25.79 17.13
N ASP A 210 27.75 27.02 16.76
CA ASP A 210 28.27 27.68 15.56
C ASP A 210 29.80 27.83 15.55
N GLU A 211 30.42 28.11 16.69
CA GLU A 211 31.88 28.21 16.81
C GLU A 211 32.58 26.88 16.51
N ALA A 212 31.99 25.77 16.95
CA ALA A 212 32.51 24.43 16.68
C ALA A 212 32.41 24.09 15.19
N LEU A 213 31.30 24.45 14.54
CA LEU A 213 31.13 24.25 13.09
C LEU A 213 32.05 25.17 12.28
N ALA A 214 32.34 26.39 12.75
CA ALA A 214 33.29 27.29 12.10
C ALA A 214 34.72 26.73 12.10
N ALA A 215 35.11 25.94 13.11
CA ALA A 215 36.42 25.31 13.18
C ALA A 215 36.65 24.26 12.05
N LEU A 216 35.58 23.70 11.47
CA LEU A 216 35.65 22.72 10.37
C LEU A 216 36.36 23.28 9.13
N ALA A 217 36.28 24.58 8.90
CA ALA A 217 36.90 25.24 7.74
C ALA A 217 38.42 25.05 7.68
N GLY A 218 39.08 24.84 8.83
CA GLY A 218 40.52 24.62 8.90
C GLY A 218 41.00 23.28 8.32
N ALA A 219 40.10 22.31 8.18
CA ALA A 219 40.39 20.98 7.64
C ALA A 219 39.36 20.54 6.59
N ALA A 220 38.74 21.49 5.89
CA ALA A 220 37.59 21.24 5.01
C ALA A 220 37.88 20.25 3.87
N ASP A 221 39.11 20.25 3.34
CA ASP A 221 39.51 19.34 2.27
C ASP A 221 39.78 17.91 2.79
N GLN A 222 40.07 17.74 4.08
CA GLN A 222 40.40 16.45 4.67
C GLN A 222 39.18 15.75 5.26
N ILE A 223 38.16 16.48 5.69
CA ILE A 223 36.98 15.91 6.35
C ILE A 223 36.12 15.17 5.33
N VAL A 224 36.04 13.85 5.52
CA VAL A 224 35.22 12.96 4.67
C VAL A 224 34.04 12.39 5.44
N TRP A 225 34.21 12.14 6.75
CA TRP A 225 33.16 11.67 7.65
C TRP A 225 33.00 12.68 8.79
N LEU A 226 31.77 13.17 8.97
CA LEU A 226 31.45 14.15 9.99
C LEU A 226 30.25 13.68 10.81
N ASP A 227 30.42 13.71 12.13
CA ASP A 227 29.37 13.41 13.08
C ASP A 227 29.08 14.60 13.99
N LEU A 228 27.92 15.19 13.75
CA LEU A 228 27.32 16.31 14.47
C LEU A 228 26.04 15.86 15.19
N SER A 229 25.95 14.58 15.56
CA SER A 229 24.82 14.08 16.34
C SER A 229 24.67 14.90 17.63
N GLY A 230 23.46 15.39 17.89
CA GLY A 230 23.13 16.23 19.04
C GLY A 230 23.58 17.69 18.92
N ALA A 231 24.17 18.12 17.80
CA ALA A 231 24.61 19.50 17.61
C ALA A 231 23.44 20.50 17.79
N GLN A 232 23.75 21.64 18.41
CA GLN A 232 22.80 22.73 18.71
C GLN A 232 23.28 24.02 18.04
N ALA A 233 23.62 23.93 16.75
CA ALA A 233 24.02 25.06 15.92
C ALA A 233 22.80 25.77 15.31
N THR A 234 22.98 27.02 14.91
CA THR A 234 22.00 27.78 14.13
C THR A 234 22.22 27.52 12.63
N GLY A 235 21.32 28.05 11.78
CA GLY A 235 21.49 27.99 10.33
C GLY A 235 22.82 28.56 9.83
N GLU A 236 23.39 29.58 10.50
CA GLU A 236 24.71 30.13 10.15
C GLU A 236 25.84 29.16 10.45
N GLY A 237 25.72 28.36 11.51
CA GLY A 237 26.64 27.25 11.78
C GLY A 237 26.56 26.18 10.68
N TYR A 238 25.35 25.73 10.34
CA TYR A 238 25.17 24.68 9.31
C TYR A 238 25.60 25.13 7.90
N LYS A 239 25.59 26.42 7.60
CA LYS A 239 26.13 26.97 6.36
C LYS A 239 27.61 26.63 6.14
N GLN A 240 28.39 26.43 7.22
CA GLN A 240 29.79 26.04 7.13
C GLN A 240 29.98 24.65 6.49
N LEU A 241 28.96 23.78 6.53
CA LEU A 241 29.01 22.46 5.91
C LEU A 241 29.27 22.53 4.41
N ALA A 242 28.79 23.58 3.72
CA ALA A 242 29.00 23.74 2.28
C ALA A 242 30.48 23.85 1.87
N SER A 243 31.39 24.14 2.81
CA SER A 243 32.83 24.17 2.55
C SER A 243 33.46 22.77 2.45
N LEU A 244 32.80 21.73 2.96
CA LEU A 244 33.32 20.37 3.10
C LEU A 244 33.14 19.56 1.81
N LYS A 245 33.85 19.93 0.74
CA LYS A 245 33.67 19.37 -0.61
C LYS A 245 33.88 17.86 -0.70
N ASN A 246 34.65 17.30 0.25
CA ASN A 246 34.98 15.88 0.30
C ASN A 246 34.09 15.08 1.26
N LEU A 247 33.09 15.72 1.88
CA LEU A 247 32.21 15.06 2.82
C LEU A 247 31.31 14.04 2.11
N GLY A 248 31.50 12.76 2.46
CA GLY A 248 30.71 11.64 1.96
C GLY A 248 29.70 11.11 2.97
N ARG A 249 29.96 11.26 4.26
CA ARG A 249 29.10 10.76 5.35
C ARG A 249 28.85 11.84 6.39
N LEU A 250 27.58 12.16 6.59
CA LEU A 250 27.13 13.16 7.55
C LEU A 250 26.09 12.57 8.51
N HIS A 251 26.39 12.66 9.80
CA HIS A 251 25.49 12.33 10.91
C HIS A 251 24.99 13.62 11.57
N LEU A 252 23.67 13.78 11.64
CA LEU A 252 22.96 14.95 12.19
C LEU A 252 21.84 14.51 13.15
N GLU A 253 21.89 13.27 13.66
CA GLU A 253 20.89 12.70 14.55
C GLU A 253 20.63 13.60 15.75
N LYS A 254 19.37 13.86 16.10
CA LYS A 254 18.98 14.69 17.27
C LYS A 254 19.60 16.09 17.29
N SER A 255 20.04 16.59 16.15
CA SER A 255 20.57 17.95 16.02
C SER A 255 19.44 18.97 15.80
N SER A 256 19.79 20.25 15.93
CA SER A 256 18.91 21.40 15.64
C SER A 256 18.71 21.69 14.15
N VAL A 257 19.13 20.80 13.25
CA VAL A 257 19.02 21.00 11.79
C VAL A 257 17.55 21.16 11.36
N ASP A 258 17.31 22.09 10.45
CA ASP A 258 16.01 22.42 9.87
C ASP A 258 16.01 22.36 8.34
N ASP A 259 14.84 22.60 7.73
CA ASP A 259 14.65 22.51 6.28
C ASP A 259 15.53 23.51 5.51
N ALA A 260 15.76 24.71 6.06
CA ALA A 260 16.60 25.72 5.43
C ALA A 260 18.07 25.29 5.42
N SER A 261 18.55 24.71 6.51
CA SER A 261 19.92 24.21 6.65
C SER A 261 20.22 23.06 5.67
N LEU A 262 19.21 22.28 5.27
CA LEU A 262 19.38 21.19 4.29
C LEU A 262 19.78 21.67 2.90
N ALA A 263 19.52 22.92 2.52
CA ALA A 263 20.03 23.46 1.27
C ALA A 263 21.57 23.44 1.21
N HIS A 264 22.23 23.67 2.35
CA HIS A 264 23.70 23.61 2.45
C HIS A 264 24.22 22.17 2.40
N VAL A 265 23.48 21.23 3.00
CA VAL A 265 23.78 19.80 2.93
C VAL A 265 23.62 19.27 1.51
N ALA A 266 22.57 19.69 0.80
CA ALA A 266 22.28 19.26 -0.57
C ALA A 266 23.31 19.75 -1.59
N ALA A 267 24.04 20.83 -1.28
CA ALA A 267 25.11 21.37 -2.13
C ALA A 267 26.42 20.56 -2.06
N LEU A 268 26.53 19.58 -1.16
CA LEU A 268 27.73 18.77 -0.99
C LEU A 268 27.91 17.81 -2.18
N PRO A 269 29.01 17.94 -2.95
CA PRO A 269 29.15 17.27 -4.25
C PRO A 269 29.49 15.78 -4.14
N ARG A 270 29.78 15.29 -2.93
CA ARG A 270 30.21 13.91 -2.65
C ARG A 270 29.38 13.21 -1.58
N LEU A 271 28.31 13.84 -1.09
CA LEU A 271 27.50 13.29 0.00
C LEU A 271 26.74 12.03 -0.46
N GLU A 272 27.02 10.91 0.20
CA GLU A 272 26.41 9.60 -0.09
C GLU A 272 25.55 9.11 1.08
N TYR A 273 25.88 9.50 2.31
CA TYR A 273 25.18 9.10 3.53
C TYR A 273 24.75 10.33 4.33
N LEU A 274 23.47 10.39 4.65
CA LEU A 274 22.88 11.41 5.50
C LEU A 274 21.95 10.77 6.53
N ASN A 275 22.18 11.05 7.81
CA ASN A 275 21.27 10.65 8.88
C ASN A 275 20.64 11.87 9.55
N LEU A 276 19.31 11.96 9.46
CA LEU A 276 18.48 13.03 10.04
C LEU A 276 17.56 12.49 11.15
N TYR A 277 17.88 11.32 11.72
CA TYR A 277 17.07 10.70 12.74
C TYR A 277 16.73 11.66 13.90
N SER A 278 15.45 11.74 14.26
CA SER A 278 14.96 12.56 15.37
C SER A 278 15.30 14.06 15.24
N THR A 279 15.20 14.61 14.02
CA THR A 279 15.37 16.05 13.75
C THR A 279 14.04 16.73 13.43
N ALA A 280 14.04 18.06 13.35
CA ALA A 280 12.83 18.85 13.07
C ALA A 280 12.46 18.95 11.58
N VAL A 281 13.22 18.29 10.70
CA VAL A 281 13.05 18.30 9.24
C VAL A 281 11.66 17.83 8.83
N THR A 282 11.09 18.50 7.84
CA THR A 282 9.78 18.25 7.23
C THR A 282 9.91 17.91 5.75
N ASP A 283 8.78 17.71 5.07
CA ASP A 283 8.72 17.49 3.62
C ASP A 283 9.36 18.63 2.82
N ALA A 284 9.33 19.88 3.33
CA ALA A 284 9.97 21.01 2.68
C ALA A 284 11.49 20.86 2.61
N GLY A 285 12.10 20.19 3.59
CA GLY A 285 13.52 19.86 3.58
C GLY A 285 13.88 18.82 2.52
N LEU A 286 13.00 17.87 2.23
CA LEU A 286 13.22 16.88 1.18
C LEU A 286 13.28 17.48 -0.22
N GLU A 287 12.55 18.57 -0.47
CA GLU A 287 12.62 19.30 -1.74
C GLU A 287 14.04 19.81 -2.02
N GLN A 288 14.76 20.25 -0.99
CA GLN A 288 16.16 20.67 -1.11
C GLN A 288 17.08 19.48 -1.42
N LEU A 289 16.84 18.32 -0.79
CA LEU A 289 17.64 17.12 -0.97
C LEU A 289 17.53 16.52 -2.38
N LYS A 290 16.56 16.92 -3.22
CA LYS A 290 16.52 16.55 -4.64
C LYS A 290 17.77 16.99 -5.41
N ALA A 291 18.49 18.02 -4.94
CA ALA A 291 19.76 18.46 -5.53
C ALA A 291 20.93 17.51 -5.19
N ALA A 292 20.84 16.71 -4.13
CA ALA A 292 21.87 15.77 -3.70
C ALA A 292 21.87 14.49 -4.55
N LYS A 293 22.27 14.60 -5.82
CA LYS A 293 22.20 13.50 -6.81
C LYS A 293 23.04 12.26 -6.47
N ARG A 294 23.98 12.41 -5.54
CA ARG A 294 24.88 11.34 -5.10
C ARG A 294 24.45 10.68 -3.80
N LEU A 295 23.38 11.15 -3.18
CA LEU A 295 22.89 10.55 -1.95
C LEU A 295 22.45 9.10 -2.23
N ARG A 296 22.87 8.19 -1.35
CA ARG A 296 22.58 6.74 -1.43
C ARG A 296 21.87 6.23 -0.21
N LYS A 297 22.13 6.80 0.96
CA LYS A 297 21.46 6.42 2.20
C LYS A 297 20.94 7.65 2.90
N LEU A 298 19.64 7.65 3.16
CA LEU A 298 18.95 8.72 3.85
C LEU A 298 18.10 8.14 4.98
N TYR A 299 18.41 8.51 6.22
CA TYR A 299 17.67 8.07 7.41
C TYR A 299 16.80 9.22 7.93
N LEU A 300 15.50 8.98 8.01
CA LEU A 300 14.46 9.96 8.32
C LEU A 300 13.57 9.54 9.49
N TRP A 301 13.96 8.48 10.21
CA TRP A 301 13.16 7.98 11.32
C TRP A 301 12.97 9.05 12.41
N GLN A 302 11.77 9.14 12.97
CA GLN A 302 11.39 10.17 13.96
C GLN A 302 11.57 11.63 13.49
N THR A 303 11.56 11.88 12.18
CA THR A 303 11.39 13.25 11.63
C THR A 303 9.91 13.58 11.45
N LYS A 304 9.61 14.76 10.89
CA LYS A 304 8.25 15.17 10.51
C LYS A 304 7.94 14.92 9.04
N VAL A 305 8.80 14.17 8.35
CA VAL A 305 8.63 13.83 6.95
C VAL A 305 7.52 12.78 6.76
N GLY A 306 6.65 13.00 5.78
CA GLY A 306 5.61 12.07 5.36
C GLY A 306 6.15 10.89 4.55
N TYR A 307 5.35 9.82 4.49
CA TYR A 307 5.71 8.60 3.75
C TYR A 307 5.81 8.84 2.23
N ASP A 308 4.83 9.53 1.64
CA ASP A 308 4.77 9.71 0.19
C ASP A 308 5.89 10.62 -0.34
N PRO A 309 6.23 11.76 0.29
CA PRO A 309 7.37 12.59 -0.14
C PRO A 309 8.70 11.86 -0.05
N ALA A 310 8.91 11.06 1.01
CA ALA A 310 10.11 10.25 1.19
C ALA A 310 10.27 9.21 0.07
N LEU A 311 9.19 8.50 -0.29
CA LEU A 311 9.22 7.55 -1.40
C LEU A 311 9.34 8.23 -2.76
N ALA A 312 8.73 9.39 -2.95
CA ALA A 312 8.86 10.16 -4.18
C ALA A 312 10.33 10.60 -4.39
N LEU A 313 11.02 11.02 -3.34
CA LEU A 313 12.45 11.32 -3.38
C LEU A 313 13.28 10.07 -3.72
N GLN A 314 12.95 8.92 -3.12
CA GLN A 314 13.61 7.65 -3.41
C GLN A 314 13.43 7.23 -4.88
N ALA A 315 12.22 7.32 -5.41
CA ALA A 315 11.92 6.98 -6.79
C ALA A 315 12.58 7.95 -7.79
N GLY A 316 12.70 9.23 -7.43
CA GLY A 316 13.35 10.26 -8.26
C GLY A 316 14.88 10.26 -8.21
N THR A 317 15.49 9.47 -7.31
CA THR A 317 16.95 9.45 -7.10
C THR A 317 17.47 8.02 -7.24
N PRO A 318 18.02 7.65 -8.42
CA PRO A 318 18.51 6.30 -8.66
C PRO A 318 19.54 5.86 -7.62
N GLY A 319 19.31 4.69 -7.01
CA GLY A 319 20.20 4.11 -5.99
C GLY A 319 20.07 4.70 -4.58
N LEU A 320 19.14 5.64 -4.35
CA LEU A 320 18.83 6.12 -3.00
C LEU A 320 18.01 5.08 -2.24
N GLU A 321 18.43 4.79 -1.02
CA GLU A 321 17.70 4.02 -0.03
C GLU A 321 17.24 4.96 1.09
N VAL A 322 15.92 5.06 1.28
CA VAL A 322 15.32 5.86 2.34
C VAL A 322 14.86 4.96 3.47
N ASN A 323 15.34 5.25 4.69
CA ASN A 323 14.96 4.55 5.91
C ASN A 323 14.07 5.44 6.77
N LEU A 324 12.78 5.08 6.87
CA LEU A 324 11.79 5.77 7.70
C LEU A 324 11.61 5.13 9.09
N GLY A 325 12.36 4.07 9.41
CA GLY A 325 12.12 3.23 10.59
C GLY A 325 11.08 2.14 10.37
N TRP A 326 11.03 1.18 11.29
CA TRP A 326 10.20 -0.03 11.19
C TRP A 326 8.76 0.16 11.67
N ASP A 327 8.53 1.17 12.50
CA ASP A 327 7.28 1.53 13.16
C ASP A 327 6.57 2.71 12.48
N HIS A 328 7.16 3.28 11.41
CA HIS A 328 6.54 4.39 10.70
C HIS A 328 5.15 3.98 10.17
N PRO A 329 4.09 4.77 10.40
CA PRO A 329 2.71 4.38 10.07
C PRO A 329 2.53 3.95 8.61
N GLY A 330 3.19 4.62 7.66
CA GLY A 330 3.17 4.24 6.24
C GLY A 330 3.85 2.88 5.95
N VAL A 331 4.98 2.59 6.61
CA VAL A 331 5.71 1.32 6.46
C VAL A 331 4.90 0.18 7.09
N VAL A 332 4.35 0.41 8.27
CA VAL A 332 3.47 -0.54 8.96
C VAL A 332 2.23 -0.83 8.13
N LYS A 333 1.56 0.21 7.59
CA LYS A 333 0.39 0.05 6.71
C LYS A 333 0.74 -0.78 5.48
N ALA A 334 1.81 -0.45 4.77
CA ALA A 334 2.23 -1.19 3.57
C ALA A 334 2.51 -2.68 3.88
N ARG A 335 3.20 -2.96 4.99
CA ARG A 335 3.46 -4.33 5.45
C ARG A 335 2.15 -5.06 5.77
N LEU A 336 1.28 -4.46 6.59
CA LEU A 336 0.01 -5.06 7.00
C LEU A 336 -0.92 -5.29 5.80
N THR A 337 -0.95 -4.39 4.82
CA THR A 337 -1.70 -4.59 3.59
C THR A 337 -1.17 -5.80 2.81
N LYS A 338 0.15 -5.95 2.66
CA LYS A 338 0.74 -7.11 1.99
C LYS A 338 0.45 -8.42 2.72
N GLU A 339 0.54 -8.40 4.05
CA GLU A 339 0.20 -9.55 4.90
C GLU A 339 -1.29 -9.91 4.77
N LEU A 340 -2.18 -8.92 4.75
CA LEU A 340 -3.61 -9.10 4.55
C LEU A 340 -3.93 -9.75 3.20
N GLU A 341 -3.35 -9.26 2.11
CA GLU A 341 -3.56 -9.85 0.78
C GLU A 341 -3.03 -11.29 0.69
N THR A 342 -1.88 -11.56 1.31
CA THR A 342 -1.34 -12.92 1.40
C THR A 342 -2.25 -13.84 2.22
N ALA A 343 -2.79 -13.35 3.33
CA ALA A 343 -3.71 -14.08 4.18
C ALA A 343 -5.05 -14.38 3.47
N LYS A 344 -5.61 -13.40 2.73
CA LYS A 344 -6.81 -13.60 1.90
C LYS A 344 -6.61 -14.70 0.88
N LYS A 345 -5.52 -14.64 0.10
CA LYS A 345 -5.20 -15.68 -0.89
C LYS A 345 -5.08 -17.06 -0.25
N THR A 346 -4.40 -17.14 0.90
CA THR A 346 -4.24 -18.40 1.64
C THR A 346 -5.60 -18.95 2.11
N ALA A 347 -6.50 -18.07 2.57
CA ALA A 347 -7.84 -18.45 3.00
C ALA A 347 -8.71 -18.94 1.83
N GLU A 348 -8.63 -18.30 0.67
CA GLU A 348 -9.32 -18.73 -0.55
C GLU A 348 -8.84 -20.12 -1.00
N GLU A 349 -7.52 -20.33 -1.04
CA GLU A 349 -6.93 -21.64 -1.39
C GLU A 349 -7.31 -22.73 -0.39
N ALA A 350 -7.33 -22.43 0.92
CA ALA A 350 -7.76 -23.36 1.95
C ALA A 350 -9.25 -23.70 1.83
N THR A 351 -10.09 -22.70 1.51
CA THR A 351 -11.54 -22.90 1.30
C THR A 351 -11.79 -23.79 0.09
N ALA A 352 -11.09 -23.57 -1.02
CA ALA A 352 -11.19 -24.42 -2.21
C ALA A 352 -10.80 -25.88 -1.92
N LYS A 353 -9.69 -26.10 -1.20
CA LYS A 353 -9.24 -27.43 -0.77
C LYS A 353 -10.25 -28.10 0.17
N ALA A 354 -10.84 -27.36 1.10
CA ALA A 354 -11.86 -27.89 2.00
C ALA A 354 -13.11 -28.33 1.24
N ALA A 355 -13.56 -27.57 0.24
CA ALA A 355 -14.69 -27.94 -0.60
C ALA A 355 -14.42 -29.21 -1.42
N GLU A 356 -13.21 -29.36 -1.96
CA GLU A 356 -12.80 -30.57 -2.69
C GLU A 356 -12.72 -31.80 -1.78
N ALA A 357 -12.16 -31.64 -0.58
CA ALA A 357 -12.11 -32.70 0.43
C ALA A 357 -13.52 -33.12 0.88
N GLN A 358 -14.42 -32.16 1.08
CA GLN A 358 -15.82 -32.41 1.44
C GLN A 358 -16.53 -33.22 0.34
N LYS A 359 -16.37 -32.83 -0.93
CA LYS A 359 -16.93 -33.57 -2.07
C LYS A 359 -16.39 -35.01 -2.12
N THR A 360 -15.11 -35.19 -1.82
CA THR A 360 -14.47 -36.52 -1.77
C THR A 360 -15.04 -37.37 -0.63
N LEU A 361 -15.23 -36.78 0.55
CA LEU A 361 -15.83 -37.44 1.70
C LEU A 361 -17.30 -37.84 1.42
N GLU A 362 -18.07 -36.95 0.81
CA GLU A 362 -19.46 -37.24 0.40
C GLU A 362 -19.53 -38.41 -0.59
N ALA A 363 -18.64 -38.46 -1.58
CA ALA A 363 -18.54 -39.58 -2.51
C ALA A 363 -18.19 -40.89 -1.81
N ALA A 364 -17.18 -40.89 -0.93
CA ALA A 364 -16.79 -42.08 -0.17
C ALA A 364 -17.91 -42.58 0.77
N ASN A 365 -18.65 -41.67 1.40
CA ASN A 365 -19.80 -42.02 2.24
C ASN A 365 -20.94 -42.64 1.43
N ALA A 366 -21.19 -42.14 0.21
CA ALA A 366 -22.19 -42.72 -0.69
C ALA A 366 -21.81 -44.14 -1.13
N GLU A 367 -20.53 -44.39 -1.46
CA GLU A 367 -20.03 -45.73 -1.79
C GLU A 367 -20.19 -46.70 -0.61
N LYS A 368 -19.84 -46.26 0.61
CA LYS A 368 -20.03 -47.07 1.83
C LYS A 368 -21.50 -47.41 2.04
N ALA A 369 -22.41 -46.44 1.92
CA ALA A 369 -23.84 -46.68 2.09
C ALA A 369 -24.38 -47.69 1.07
N ALA A 370 -23.92 -47.64 -0.19
CA ALA A 370 -24.30 -48.60 -1.21
C ALA A 370 -23.79 -50.02 -0.90
N ALA A 371 -22.56 -50.13 -0.39
CA ALA A 371 -21.98 -51.41 0.05
C ALA A 371 -22.75 -51.99 1.26
N ASP A 372 -23.08 -51.17 2.25
CA ASP A 372 -23.85 -51.56 3.44
C ASP A 372 -25.25 -52.05 3.04
N ALA A 373 -25.93 -51.37 2.11
CA ALA A 373 -27.24 -51.79 1.60
C ALA A 373 -27.16 -53.15 0.89
N LYS A 374 -26.12 -53.36 0.07
CA LYS A 374 -25.92 -54.64 -0.62
C LYS A 374 -25.62 -55.79 0.34
N LEU A 375 -24.85 -55.53 1.41
CA LEU A 375 -24.62 -56.50 2.48
C LEU A 375 -25.93 -56.92 3.15
N GLN A 376 -26.81 -55.96 3.46
CA GLN A 376 -28.12 -56.25 4.04
C GLN A 376 -29.01 -57.07 3.10
N GLU A 377 -28.99 -56.77 1.80
CA GLU A 377 -29.72 -57.54 0.79
C GLU A 377 -29.25 -58.99 0.74
N ILE A 378 -27.93 -59.21 0.67
CA ILE A 378 -27.33 -60.55 0.62
C ILE A 378 -27.64 -61.32 1.92
N ASP A 379 -27.50 -60.68 3.08
CA ASP A 379 -27.82 -61.29 4.37
C ASP A 379 -29.30 -61.71 4.45
N GLY A 380 -30.21 -60.87 3.94
CA GLY A 380 -31.63 -61.20 3.83
C GLY A 380 -31.90 -62.39 2.91
N GLN A 381 -31.23 -62.45 1.75
CA GLN A 381 -31.35 -63.58 0.82
C GLN A 381 -30.85 -64.89 1.44
N LEU A 382 -29.71 -64.85 2.13
CA LEU A 382 -29.16 -66.02 2.84
C LEU A 382 -30.14 -66.53 3.91
N LYS A 383 -30.66 -65.63 4.75
CA LYS A 383 -31.67 -65.98 5.77
C LYS A 383 -32.93 -66.60 5.18
N ALA A 384 -33.37 -66.16 4.00
CA ALA A 384 -34.53 -66.72 3.31
C ALA A 384 -34.27 -68.13 2.77
N LEU A 385 -33.04 -68.44 2.32
CA LEU A 385 -32.64 -69.78 1.90
C LEU A 385 -32.54 -70.76 3.07
N ASP A 386 -32.13 -70.26 4.24
CA ASP A 386 -32.06 -71.04 5.47
C ASP A 386 -33.42 -71.24 6.16
N ALA A 387 -34.50 -70.62 5.64
CA ALA A 387 -35.85 -70.75 6.19
C ALA A 387 -36.50 -72.11 5.82
N PRO A 388 -37.16 -72.79 6.78
CA PRO A 388 -37.79 -74.09 6.51
C PRO A 388 -38.97 -73.95 5.52
N PRO A 389 -39.26 -74.99 4.70
CA PRO A 389 -40.30 -74.91 3.68
C PRO A 389 -41.68 -74.70 4.31
N VAL A 390 -42.42 -73.71 3.79
CA VAL A 390 -43.79 -73.40 4.22
C VAL A 390 -44.70 -74.56 3.84
N ALA A 391 -45.39 -75.14 4.82
CA ALA A 391 -46.42 -76.13 4.60
C ALA A 391 -47.65 -75.50 3.90
N GLU A 392 -48.02 -76.06 2.76
CA GLU A 392 -49.19 -75.72 1.97
C GLU A 392 -50.49 -76.07 2.74
N ALA A 393 -51.43 -75.14 2.82
CA ALA A 393 -52.67 -75.30 3.60
C ALA A 393 -53.74 -76.13 2.88
N ALA A 394 -54.56 -76.88 3.64
CA ALA A 394 -55.80 -77.53 3.18
C ALA A 394 -56.93 -77.39 4.24
N PRO A 395 -58.23 -77.52 3.88
CA PRO A 395 -59.29 -76.55 4.16
C PRO A 395 -60.09 -76.72 5.48
N ALA A 396 -60.99 -75.74 5.69
CA ALA A 396 -61.78 -75.40 6.87
C ALA A 396 -62.72 -76.46 7.47
N GLU A 397 -62.96 -76.37 8.79
CA GLU A 397 -64.30 -76.56 9.38
C GLU A 397 -64.47 -75.87 10.77
N THR A 398 -65.48 -74.99 10.81
CA THR A 398 -66.38 -74.54 11.91
C THR A 398 -65.88 -74.01 13.27
N ALA A 399 -66.45 -72.84 13.60
CA ALA A 399 -66.38 -72.04 14.83
C ALA A 399 -67.21 -72.65 16.01
N PRO A 400 -67.31 -72.04 17.23
CA PRO A 400 -67.86 -70.69 17.44
C PRO A 400 -67.23 -69.79 18.54
N ALA A 401 -67.38 -68.48 18.28
CA ALA A 401 -67.72 -67.35 19.15
C ALA A 401 -67.26 -67.26 20.62
N ALA A 402 -66.52 -66.19 20.94
CA ALA A 402 -67.01 -65.06 21.75
C ALA A 402 -65.95 -63.93 21.83
N ALA A 403 -66.41 -62.69 21.78
CA ALA A 403 -65.67 -61.42 21.76
C ALA A 403 -66.07 -60.58 23.02
N PRO A 404 -65.73 -59.28 23.15
CA PRO A 404 -64.50 -58.52 22.82
C PRO A 404 -64.08 -57.56 23.97
N ALA A 405 -63.02 -56.77 23.76
CA ALA A 405 -62.82 -55.34 24.13
C ALA A 405 -61.35 -55.09 24.56
N ALA A 406 -60.67 -53.97 24.29
CA ALA A 406 -60.90 -52.77 23.47
C ALA A 406 -59.56 -51.97 23.46
N GLU A 407 -59.39 -51.14 22.41
CA GLU A 407 -58.75 -49.78 22.36
C GLU A 407 -57.40 -49.49 23.05
N ALA A 408 -56.51 -48.62 22.57
CA ALA A 408 -56.46 -47.69 21.46
C ALA A 408 -54.99 -47.20 21.29
N ALA A 409 -54.65 -46.73 20.09
CA ALA A 409 -53.47 -45.91 19.77
C ALA A 409 -53.80 -44.40 20.02
N PRO A 410 -53.09 -43.38 19.49
CA PRO A 410 -51.73 -43.28 18.90
C PRO A 410 -50.93 -41.99 19.32
N ALA A 411 -49.73 -41.82 18.71
CA ALA A 411 -49.09 -40.55 18.27
C ALA A 411 -48.61 -39.54 19.36
N ALA A 412 -47.69 -38.60 19.16
CA ALA A 412 -46.57 -38.32 18.25
C ALA A 412 -45.81 -37.11 18.84
N ASP A 413 -44.57 -36.92 18.40
CA ASP A 413 -43.88 -35.63 18.21
C ASP A 413 -43.22 -34.85 19.39
N ALA A 414 -42.24 -34.05 18.98
CA ALA A 414 -41.55 -32.92 19.61
C ALA A 414 -40.26 -33.15 20.44
N ALA A 415 -39.12 -32.93 19.76
CA ALA A 415 -37.96 -32.17 20.30
C ALA A 415 -38.32 -30.65 20.32
N PRO A 416 -37.49 -29.69 20.81
CA PRO A 416 -36.08 -29.77 21.23
C PRO A 416 -35.71 -28.91 22.49
N ALA A 417 -34.40 -28.89 22.83
CA ALA A 417 -33.59 -27.69 23.16
C ALA A 417 -32.69 -27.77 24.42
N ALA A 418 -31.53 -27.10 24.28
CA ALA A 418 -30.65 -26.47 25.28
C ALA A 418 -29.81 -27.38 26.21
N GLU A 419 -28.49 -27.46 26.03
CA GLU A 419 -27.45 -26.50 26.44
C GLU A 419 -27.10 -26.59 27.95
N ALA A 420 -25.92 -27.13 28.25
CA ALA A 420 -25.01 -26.68 29.31
C ALA A 420 -23.74 -27.55 29.34
N ALA A 421 -22.60 -26.99 28.97
CA ALA A 421 -21.27 -27.51 29.29
C ALA A 421 -20.82 -26.92 30.64
N PRO A 422 -20.10 -27.67 31.50
CA PRO A 422 -19.52 -27.11 32.71
C PRO A 422 -18.13 -26.50 32.43
N ALA A 423 -17.86 -25.43 33.17
CA ALA A 423 -16.63 -24.68 33.21
C ALA A 423 -15.50 -25.46 33.89
N GLU A 424 -14.28 -25.36 33.35
CA GLU A 424 -13.05 -25.71 34.06
C GLU A 424 -12.21 -24.44 34.26
N GLN A 425 -12.04 -24.08 35.53
CA GLN A 425 -11.07 -23.12 36.03
C GLN A 425 -9.76 -23.84 36.34
N ALA A 426 -8.64 -23.31 35.86
CA ALA A 426 -7.33 -23.21 36.54
C ALA A 426 -6.25 -22.92 35.50
N ALA A 427 -5.13 -22.25 35.75
CA ALA A 427 -4.67 -21.26 36.71
C ALA A 427 -3.19 -21.07 36.38
N ALA A 428 -2.70 -19.83 36.52
CA ALA A 428 -1.29 -19.47 36.76
C ALA A 428 -0.29 -19.75 35.61
N LYS A 429 0.72 -18.93 35.35
CA LYS A 429 1.33 -17.84 36.11
C LYS A 429 2.19 -17.01 35.17
#